data_AF-A0A4Q5LP40-F1
#
_entry.id   AF-A0A4Q5LP40-F1
#
_cell.length_a   1.000
_cell.length_b   1.000
_cell.length_c   1.000
_cell.angle_alpha   90.00
_cell.angle_beta   90.00
_cell.angle_gamma   90.00
#
_symmetry.space_group_name_H-M   'P 1'
#
loop_
_entity.id
_entity.type
_entity.pdbx_description
1 polymer ?
#
loop_
_entity_poly.entity_id
_entity_poly.type
_entity_poly.pdbx_seq_one_letter_code
_entity_poly.pdbx_strand_id
1 'polypeptide(L)'
;MKKPALISTFSALLVIILSACNPKADSPAKQSKTDIPEPLEESGGDVLSFKRYASDNMVNAIYLDLVKKTSDLQSLEAQLGKFNEGKPDSLVAFNNYAAKVESYYSSANQNLERIEDPILKERLKTLLAAEKGKYALKANEFEILIKDIDSQNFAIKDYYETLKIVATLPVIVKYQNNNIPDVKRVKAVDEQAKSLKSKTIKLGKKYGGAGVIGN
;
A
#
# COMPACT_ATOMS: atom_id res chain seq x y z
N MET A 1 -50.44 -2.24 1.22
CA MET A 1 -49.74 -3.37 1.85
C MET A 1 -50.03 -4.64 1.04
N LYS A 2 -49.06 -5.11 0.26
CA LYS A 2 -49.11 -6.40 -0.43
C LYS A 2 -47.69 -6.96 -0.36
N LYS A 3 -47.50 -8.06 0.37
CA LYS A 3 -46.35 -8.95 0.22
C LYS A 3 -46.84 -10.18 -0.54
N PRO A 4 -45.98 -10.75 -1.39
CA PRO A 4 -45.86 -12.18 -1.40
C PRO A 4 -44.41 -12.61 -1.17
N ALA A 5 -44.30 -13.84 -0.69
CA ALA A 5 -43.12 -14.47 -0.17
C ALA A 5 -42.42 -15.35 -1.22
N LEU A 6 -41.15 -15.66 -0.90
CA LEU A 6 -40.44 -16.92 -1.08
C LEU A 6 -40.15 -17.45 -2.49
N ILE A 7 -38.87 -17.85 -2.68
CA ILE A 7 -38.30 -19.05 -3.34
C ILE A 7 -36.82 -18.68 -3.59
N SER A 8 -35.84 -19.04 -2.75
CA SER A 8 -35.20 -20.35 -2.60
C SER A 8 -34.77 -21.00 -3.92
N THR A 9 -33.51 -20.82 -4.33
CA THR A 9 -32.64 -21.94 -4.75
C THR A 9 -31.18 -21.48 -4.93
N PHE A 10 -30.33 -22.17 -4.20
CA PHE A 10 -28.89 -22.31 -4.33
C PHE A 10 -28.59 -22.98 -5.69
N SER A 11 -27.75 -22.38 -6.55
CA SER A 11 -27.16 -23.10 -7.69
C SER A 11 -25.72 -22.64 -7.87
N ALA A 12 -24.85 -23.30 -7.12
CA ALA A 12 -23.45 -23.39 -7.43
C ALA A 12 -23.29 -24.20 -8.72
N LEU A 13 -22.65 -23.64 -9.72
CA LEU A 13 -21.97 -24.43 -10.73
C LEU A 13 -20.64 -23.77 -11.10
N LEU A 14 -19.68 -24.04 -10.23
CA LEU A 14 -18.25 -23.91 -10.46
C LEU A 14 -17.85 -25.00 -11.47
N VAL A 15 -17.76 -24.67 -12.76
CA VAL A 15 -17.19 -25.56 -13.78
C VAL A 15 -15.75 -25.16 -14.01
N ILE A 16 -14.86 -25.84 -13.28
CA ILE A 16 -13.41 -25.84 -13.51
C ILE A 16 -13.14 -26.75 -14.70
N ILE A 17 -12.66 -26.20 -15.81
CA ILE A 17 -12.13 -26.98 -16.93
C ILE A 17 -10.61 -27.08 -16.76
N LEU A 18 -10.14 -28.24 -16.28
CA LEU A 18 -8.75 -28.66 -16.37
C LEU A 18 -8.57 -29.46 -17.67
N SER A 19 -7.80 -28.92 -18.61
CA SER A 19 -7.27 -29.60 -19.80
C SER A 19 -6.11 -28.74 -20.30
N ALA A 20 -4.89 -29.19 -20.58
CA ALA A 20 -4.28 -30.51 -20.55
C ALA A 20 -2.76 -30.29 -20.41
N CYS A 21 -2.08 -31.20 -19.70
CA CYS A 21 -0.63 -31.23 -19.56
C CYS A 21 -0.05 -32.03 -20.74
N ASN A 22 0.76 -31.40 -21.60
CA ASN A 22 1.65 -32.10 -22.55
C ASN A 22 3.05 -32.16 -21.92
N PRO A 23 3.61 -33.33 -21.61
CA PRO A 23 5.00 -33.40 -21.20
C PRO A 23 5.89 -33.35 -22.45
N LYS A 24 6.49 -32.19 -22.73
CA LYS A 24 7.67 -32.13 -23.59
C LYS A 24 8.91 -32.26 -22.69
N ALA A 25 9.78 -33.17 -23.11
CA ALA A 25 11.00 -33.57 -22.43
C ALA A 25 11.89 -32.37 -22.06
N ASP A 26 12.45 -32.47 -20.85
CA ASP A 26 13.42 -31.56 -20.26
C ASP A 26 14.65 -31.37 -21.16
N SER A 27 14.89 -30.12 -21.51
CA SER A 27 16.23 -29.61 -21.79
C SER A 27 16.37 -28.36 -20.91
N PRO A 28 17.46 -28.18 -20.14
CA PRO A 28 17.61 -27.02 -19.28
C PRO A 28 17.85 -25.81 -20.19
N ALA A 29 16.75 -25.17 -20.59
CA ALA A 29 16.81 -23.87 -21.23
C ALA A 29 17.47 -22.93 -20.23
N LYS A 30 18.66 -22.42 -20.58
CA LYS A 30 19.21 -21.22 -19.98
C LYS A 30 18.11 -20.16 -20.06
N GLN A 31 17.44 -19.88 -18.93
CA GLN A 31 16.51 -18.76 -18.84
C GLN A 31 17.27 -17.50 -19.25
N SER A 32 16.81 -16.82 -20.29
CA SER A 32 17.40 -15.55 -20.69
C SER A 32 17.25 -14.59 -19.51
N LYS A 33 18.31 -13.86 -19.15
CA LYS A 33 18.32 -12.84 -18.09
C LYS A 33 17.17 -11.82 -18.21
N THR A 34 16.61 -11.65 -19.40
CA THR A 34 15.55 -10.70 -19.75
C THR A 34 14.18 -10.89 -19.10
N ASP A 35 13.95 -11.92 -18.29
CA ASP A 35 12.62 -12.23 -17.71
C ASP A 35 12.57 -12.15 -16.17
N ILE A 36 13.69 -11.79 -15.53
CA ILE A 36 13.73 -11.50 -14.10
C ILE A 36 13.61 -9.99 -13.93
N PRO A 37 12.70 -9.50 -13.05
CA PRO A 37 12.64 -8.07 -12.72
C PRO A 37 13.98 -7.58 -12.19
N GLU A 38 14.40 -6.38 -12.60
CA GLU A 38 15.68 -5.77 -12.20
C GLU A 38 15.91 -5.79 -10.66
N PRO A 39 14.90 -5.52 -9.81
CA PRO A 39 15.06 -5.61 -8.35
C PRO A 39 15.34 -7.01 -7.79
N LEU A 40 15.04 -8.05 -8.55
CA LEU A 40 15.22 -9.46 -8.18
C LEU A 40 16.49 -10.07 -8.78
N GLU A 41 17.21 -9.33 -9.64
CA GLU A 41 18.46 -9.80 -10.23
C GLU A 41 19.63 -9.72 -9.24
N GLU A 42 20.42 -10.81 -9.14
CA GLU A 42 21.61 -10.85 -8.28
C GLU A 42 22.86 -10.20 -8.92
N SER A 43 22.83 -9.80 -10.21
CA SER A 43 24.01 -9.31 -10.93
C SER A 43 23.95 -7.84 -11.40
N GLY A 44 24.58 -6.94 -10.63
CA GLY A 44 25.59 -5.98 -11.10
C GLY A 44 25.30 -4.87 -12.14
N GLY A 45 24.07 -4.56 -12.57
CA GLY A 45 23.76 -3.37 -13.40
C GLY A 45 22.88 -2.33 -12.69
N ASP A 46 23.28 -1.04 -12.68
CA ASP A 46 22.64 0.13 -12.03
C ASP A 46 21.95 -0.14 -10.66
N VAL A 47 22.52 -1.09 -9.93
CA VAL A 47 21.94 -1.79 -8.78
C VAL A 47 21.76 -0.88 -7.57
N LEU A 48 22.50 0.22 -7.47
CA LEU A 48 22.59 0.99 -6.22
C LEU A 48 21.29 1.71 -5.82
N SER A 49 20.46 2.11 -6.79
CA SER A 49 19.19 2.79 -6.52
C SER A 49 18.08 1.79 -6.22
N PHE A 50 17.95 0.74 -7.04
CA PHE A 50 16.96 -0.31 -6.79
C PHE A 50 17.29 -1.19 -5.60
N LYS A 51 18.56 -1.49 -5.33
CA LYS A 51 18.95 -2.32 -4.17
C LYS A 51 18.70 -1.61 -2.84
N ARG A 52 18.80 -0.27 -2.81
CA ARG A 52 18.35 0.54 -1.66
C ARG A 52 16.82 0.55 -1.52
N TYR A 53 16.09 0.71 -2.62
CA TYR A 53 14.62 0.64 -2.56
C TYR A 53 14.10 -0.78 -2.23
N ALA A 54 14.76 -1.82 -2.74
CA ALA A 54 14.43 -3.22 -2.50
C ALA A 54 14.81 -3.69 -1.09
N SER A 55 15.84 -3.09 -0.47
CA SER A 55 16.12 -3.33 0.95
C SER A 55 15.03 -2.78 1.85
N ASP A 56 14.37 -1.71 1.42
CA ASP A 56 13.35 -1.03 2.23
C ASP A 56 11.94 -1.58 1.96
N ASN A 57 11.58 -1.81 0.69
CA ASN A 57 10.29 -2.36 0.29
C ASN A 57 10.35 -3.02 -1.10
N MET A 58 10.37 -4.35 -1.13
CA MET A 58 10.43 -5.14 -2.37
C MET A 58 9.20 -4.95 -3.28
N VAL A 59 7.99 -4.75 -2.72
CA VAL A 59 6.78 -4.49 -3.51
C VAL A 59 6.94 -3.19 -4.30
N ASN A 60 7.42 -2.13 -3.65
CA ASN A 60 7.67 -0.85 -4.33
C ASN A 60 8.76 -0.98 -5.41
N ALA A 61 9.84 -1.71 -5.13
CA ALA A 61 10.92 -1.88 -6.09
C ALA A 61 10.45 -2.60 -7.36
N ILE A 62 9.72 -3.73 -7.22
CA ILE A 62 9.16 -4.46 -8.36
C ILE A 62 8.12 -3.61 -9.09
N TYR A 63 7.27 -2.89 -8.36
CA TYR A 63 6.28 -2.01 -8.97
C TYR A 63 6.93 -0.90 -9.81
N LEU A 64 8.01 -0.27 -9.33
CA LEU A 64 8.74 0.75 -10.09
C LEU A 64 9.37 0.18 -11.37
N ASP A 65 9.86 -1.05 -11.33
CA ASP A 65 10.32 -1.75 -12.54
C ASP A 65 9.17 -1.98 -13.55
N LEU A 66 7.96 -2.32 -13.06
CA LEU A 66 6.76 -2.41 -13.90
C LEU A 66 6.35 -1.06 -14.49
N VAL A 67 6.41 0.02 -13.72
CA VAL A 67 6.14 1.40 -14.19
C VAL A 67 7.05 1.75 -15.35
N LYS A 68 8.36 1.46 -15.27
CA LYS A 68 9.29 1.75 -16.39
C LYS A 68 8.91 1.07 -17.70
N LYS A 69 8.18 -0.05 -17.62
CA LYS A 69 7.89 -0.94 -18.75
C LYS A 69 6.48 -0.78 -19.31
N THR A 70 5.57 -0.09 -18.61
CA THR A 70 4.14 -0.04 -18.97
C THR A 70 3.61 1.39 -18.98
N SER A 71 3.04 1.81 -20.12
CA SER A 71 2.53 3.17 -20.32
C SER A 71 1.39 3.55 -19.38
N ASP A 72 0.53 2.58 -19.05
CA ASP A 72 -0.64 2.83 -18.20
C ASP A 72 -0.22 3.19 -16.77
N LEU A 73 0.77 2.47 -16.22
CA LEU A 73 1.32 2.78 -14.90
C LEU A 73 2.09 4.10 -14.92
N GLN A 74 2.83 4.42 -15.98
CA GLN A 74 3.49 5.74 -16.12
C GLN A 74 2.48 6.89 -16.13
N SER A 75 1.38 6.72 -16.87
CA SER A 75 0.30 7.69 -16.91
C SER A 75 -0.33 7.87 -15.54
N LEU A 76 -0.58 6.77 -14.82
CA LEU A 76 -1.11 6.83 -13.45
C LEU A 76 -0.17 7.59 -12.50
N GLU A 77 1.13 7.29 -12.51
CA GLU A 77 2.13 8.00 -11.68
C GLU A 77 2.16 9.50 -11.99
N ALA A 78 2.10 9.87 -13.28
CA ALA A 78 2.06 11.26 -13.69
C ALA A 78 0.78 11.97 -13.21
N GLN A 79 -0.37 11.29 -13.24
CA GLN A 79 -1.64 11.83 -12.74
C GLN A 79 -1.63 11.99 -11.22
N LEU A 80 -1.11 11.00 -10.48
CA LEU A 80 -0.94 11.07 -9.03
C LEU A 80 0.00 12.20 -8.62
N GLY A 81 1.12 12.39 -9.35
CA GLY A 81 2.03 13.51 -9.14
C GLY A 81 1.32 14.86 -9.27
N LYS A 82 0.60 15.08 -10.38
CA LYS A 82 -0.16 16.32 -10.61
C LYS A 82 -1.25 16.56 -9.56
N PHE A 83 -1.97 15.51 -9.16
CA PHE A 83 -2.99 15.61 -8.12
C PHE A 83 -2.39 16.05 -6.78
N ASN A 84 -1.24 15.48 -6.40
CA ASN A 84 -0.56 15.82 -5.16
C ASN A 84 0.05 17.24 -5.19
N GLU A 85 0.52 17.71 -6.35
CA GLU A 85 1.04 19.07 -6.53
C GLU A 85 -0.07 20.13 -6.48
N GLY A 86 -1.27 19.86 -7.01
CA GLY A 86 -2.37 20.82 -7.08
C GLY A 86 -3.18 20.99 -5.77
N LYS A 87 -3.08 20.03 -4.84
CA LYS A 87 -3.84 20.02 -3.57
C LYS A 87 -3.48 21.18 -2.62
N PRO A 88 -2.20 21.52 -2.36
CA PRO A 88 -1.84 22.60 -1.46
C PRO A 88 -2.37 23.96 -1.91
N ASP A 89 -2.24 24.29 -3.20
CA ASP A 89 -2.48 25.66 -3.68
C ASP A 89 -3.96 26.07 -3.62
N SER A 90 -4.86 25.16 -4.00
CA SER A 90 -6.30 25.47 -4.06
C SER A 90 -6.94 25.54 -2.67
N LEU A 91 -6.48 24.70 -1.74
CA LEU A 91 -7.02 24.65 -0.38
C LEU A 91 -6.45 25.74 0.52
N VAL A 92 -5.19 26.13 0.32
CA VAL A 92 -4.54 27.20 1.11
C VAL A 92 -5.26 28.53 0.94
N ALA A 93 -5.71 28.88 -0.27
CA ALA A 93 -6.43 30.12 -0.52
C ALA A 93 -7.73 30.21 0.31
N PHE A 94 -8.55 29.15 0.29
CA PHE A 94 -9.79 29.12 1.06
C PHE A 94 -9.52 29.08 2.57
N ASN A 95 -8.58 28.28 3.04
CA ASN A 95 -8.23 28.21 4.45
C ASN A 95 -7.76 29.57 5.01
N ASN A 96 -6.94 30.29 4.24
CA ASN A 96 -6.50 31.64 4.59
C ASN A 96 -7.65 32.65 4.62
N TYR A 97 -8.57 32.56 3.65
CA TYR A 97 -9.78 33.38 3.62
C TYR A 97 -10.67 33.09 4.84
N ALA A 98 -10.97 31.82 5.11
CA ALA A 98 -11.79 31.39 6.23
C ALA A 98 -11.20 31.81 7.58
N ALA A 99 -9.87 31.67 7.75
CA ALA A 99 -9.17 32.11 8.95
C ALA A 99 -9.30 33.63 9.20
N LYS A 100 -9.26 34.46 8.15
CA LYS A 100 -9.48 35.91 8.27
C LYS A 100 -10.91 36.24 8.67
N VAL A 101 -11.90 35.53 8.11
CA VAL A 101 -13.31 35.72 8.47
C VAL A 101 -13.56 35.33 9.93
N GLU A 102 -13.04 34.19 10.39
CA GLU A 102 -13.17 33.79 11.80
C GLU A 102 -12.44 34.76 12.74
N SER A 103 -11.27 35.26 12.35
CA SER A 103 -10.55 36.30 13.09
C SER A 103 -11.40 37.57 13.25
N TYR A 104 -12.05 38.04 12.18
CA TYR A 104 -12.96 39.18 12.25
C TYR A 104 -14.10 38.95 13.25
N TYR A 105 -14.83 37.83 13.15
CA TYR A 105 -15.95 37.56 14.06
C TYR A 105 -15.49 37.39 15.51
N SER A 106 -14.30 36.80 15.74
CA SER A 106 -13.68 36.73 17.06
C SER A 106 -13.42 38.13 17.62
N SER A 107 -12.74 39.00 16.87
CA SER A 107 -12.46 40.38 17.29
C SER A 107 -13.73 41.22 17.46
N ALA A 108 -14.73 41.04 16.60
CA ALA A 108 -16.00 41.73 16.70
C ALA A 108 -16.74 41.36 17.99
N ASN A 109 -16.76 40.08 18.36
CA ASN A 109 -17.34 39.62 19.63
C ASN A 109 -16.55 40.16 20.84
N GLN A 110 -15.22 40.21 20.78
CA GLN A 110 -14.42 40.82 21.85
C GLN A 110 -14.72 42.32 22.04
N ASN A 111 -14.90 43.05 20.94
CA ASN A 111 -15.28 44.46 20.99
C ASN A 111 -16.71 44.66 21.47
N LEU A 112 -17.63 43.77 21.07
CA LEU A 112 -19.01 43.74 21.56
C LEU A 112 -19.04 43.65 23.10
N GLU A 113 -18.14 42.86 23.70
CA GLU A 113 -18.09 42.71 25.15
C GLU A 113 -17.78 44.00 25.91
N ARG A 114 -17.09 44.96 25.26
CA ARG A 114 -16.72 46.26 25.83
C ARG A 114 -17.84 47.31 25.75
N ILE A 115 -18.95 47.00 25.09
CA ILE A 115 -20.09 47.92 24.98
C ILE A 115 -20.90 47.89 26.29
N GLU A 116 -21.08 49.05 26.90
CA GLU A 116 -21.80 49.20 28.17
C GLU A 116 -23.32 49.26 28.01
N ASP A 117 -23.83 49.81 26.89
CA ASP A 117 -25.27 49.86 26.61
C ASP A 117 -25.79 48.44 26.28
N PRO A 118 -26.63 47.84 27.14
CA PRO A 118 -27.08 46.47 26.97
C PRO A 118 -28.02 46.30 25.77
N ILE A 119 -28.81 47.33 25.43
CA ILE A 119 -29.74 47.29 24.30
C ILE A 119 -28.96 47.34 23.00
N LEU A 120 -27.96 48.23 22.93
CA LEU A 120 -27.07 48.31 21.76
C LEU A 120 -26.25 47.03 21.59
N LYS A 121 -25.72 46.49 22.69
CA LYS A 121 -24.96 45.23 22.70
C LYS A 121 -25.76 44.06 22.13
N GLU A 122 -27.00 43.86 22.59
CA GLU A 122 -27.85 42.77 22.09
C GLU A 122 -28.26 42.94 20.61
N ARG A 123 -28.49 44.18 20.17
CA ARG A 123 -28.75 44.47 18.74
C ARG A 123 -27.57 44.10 17.85
N LEU A 124 -26.35 44.50 18.24
CA LEU A 124 -25.13 44.18 17.50
C LEU A 124 -24.81 42.69 17.52
N LYS A 125 -25.05 42.01 18.65
CA LYS A 125 -24.93 40.55 18.75
C LYS A 125 -25.80 39.82 17.73
N THR A 126 -27.07 40.25 17.63
CA THR A 126 -28.03 39.68 16.67
C THR A 126 -27.58 39.91 15.23
N LEU A 127 -27.10 41.11 14.91
CA LEU A 127 -26.56 41.44 13.59
C LEU A 127 -25.35 40.56 13.23
N LEU A 128 -24.37 40.45 14.13
CA LEU A 128 -23.18 39.62 13.92
C LEU A 128 -23.54 38.14 13.72
N ALA A 129 -24.48 37.61 14.50
CA ALA A 129 -24.95 36.23 14.34
C ALA A 129 -25.62 36.00 12.98
N ALA A 130 -26.45 36.94 12.52
CA ALA A 130 -27.11 36.86 11.22
C ALA A 130 -26.09 36.88 10.06
N GLU A 131 -25.11 37.76 10.10
CA GLU A 131 -24.06 37.82 9.07
C GLU A 131 -23.13 36.60 9.11
N LYS A 132 -22.79 36.09 10.30
CA LYS A 132 -22.02 34.84 10.43
C LYS A 132 -22.78 33.65 9.85
N GLY A 133 -24.09 33.58 10.06
CA GLY A 133 -24.95 32.56 9.46
C GLY A 133 -24.96 32.61 7.93
N LYS A 134 -25.05 33.80 7.33
CA LYS A 134 -24.96 33.98 5.87
C LYS A 134 -23.59 33.55 5.32
N TYR A 135 -22.52 33.85 6.05
CA TYR A 135 -21.18 33.38 5.69
C TYR A 135 -21.10 31.85 5.72
N ALA A 136 -21.59 31.20 6.78
CA ALA A 136 -21.57 29.75 6.91
C ALA A 136 -22.25 29.05 5.71
N LEU A 137 -23.37 29.60 5.22
CA LEU A 137 -24.04 29.08 4.02
C LEU A 137 -23.17 29.18 2.76
N LYS A 138 -22.40 30.26 2.61
CA LYS A 138 -21.47 30.45 1.48
C LYS A 138 -20.22 29.58 1.59
N ALA A 139 -19.74 29.35 2.81
CA ALA A 139 -18.56 28.52 3.08
C ALA A 139 -18.86 27.02 2.99
N ASN A 140 -20.11 26.61 3.19
CA ASN A 140 -20.51 25.20 3.23
C ASN A 140 -20.16 24.42 1.95
N GLU A 141 -20.26 25.04 0.78
CA GLU A 141 -19.89 24.39 -0.48
C GLU A 141 -18.39 24.02 -0.51
N PHE A 142 -17.53 24.94 -0.07
CA PHE A 142 -16.09 24.69 0.03
C PHE A 142 -15.77 23.63 1.08
N GLU A 143 -16.43 23.65 2.25
CA GLU A 143 -16.22 22.64 3.29
C GLU A 143 -16.61 21.23 2.83
N ILE A 144 -17.70 21.11 2.07
CA ILE A 144 -18.13 19.83 1.48
C ILE A 144 -17.08 19.34 0.49
N LEU A 145 -16.60 20.21 -0.41
CA LEU A 145 -15.58 19.85 -1.39
C LEU A 145 -14.27 19.43 -0.73
N ILE A 146 -13.82 20.13 0.33
CA ILE A 146 -12.61 19.77 1.08
C ILE A 146 -12.76 18.37 1.69
N LYS A 147 -13.89 18.09 2.34
CA LYS A 147 -14.17 16.79 2.93
C LYS A 147 -14.19 15.67 1.88
N ASP A 148 -14.81 15.93 0.73
CA ASP A 148 -14.82 14.96 -0.36
C ASP A 148 -13.41 14.72 -0.92
N ILE A 149 -12.64 15.78 -1.19
CA ILE A 149 -11.24 15.67 -1.64
C ILE A 149 -10.40 14.84 -0.65
N ASP A 150 -10.55 15.07 0.65
CA ASP A 150 -9.83 14.29 1.66
C ASP A 150 -10.27 12.82 1.68
N SER A 151 -11.58 12.55 1.59
CA SER A 151 -12.13 11.20 1.47
C SER A 151 -11.59 10.47 0.23
N GLN A 152 -11.64 11.12 -0.93
CA GLN A 152 -11.10 10.56 -2.18
C GLN A 152 -9.60 10.33 -2.08
N ASN A 153 -8.85 11.21 -1.42
CA ASN A 153 -7.40 11.04 -1.24
C ASN A 153 -7.07 9.81 -0.37
N PHE A 154 -7.86 9.52 0.68
CA PHE A 154 -7.70 8.28 1.44
C PHE A 154 -7.97 7.05 0.56
N ALA A 155 -9.07 7.06 -0.21
CA ALA A 155 -9.41 5.96 -1.10
C ALA A 155 -8.34 5.73 -2.19
N ILE A 156 -7.84 6.81 -2.81
CA ILE A 156 -6.77 6.75 -3.81
C ILE A 156 -5.52 6.09 -3.21
N LYS A 157 -5.13 6.48 -1.99
CA LYS A 157 -3.97 5.89 -1.32
C LYS A 157 -4.15 4.38 -1.10
N ASP A 158 -5.31 3.95 -0.59
CA ASP A 158 -5.58 2.54 -0.32
C ASP A 158 -5.63 1.71 -1.61
N TYR A 159 -6.28 2.22 -2.66
CA TYR A 159 -6.29 1.57 -3.96
C TYR A 159 -4.92 1.53 -4.62
N TYR A 160 -4.12 2.58 -4.44
CA TYR A 160 -2.75 2.63 -4.98
C TYR A 160 -1.85 1.59 -4.31
N GLU A 161 -1.89 1.45 -2.99
CA GLU A 161 -1.15 0.39 -2.29
C GLU A 161 -1.65 -1.01 -2.68
N THR A 162 -2.98 -1.17 -2.85
CA THR A 162 -3.57 -2.43 -3.34
C THR A 162 -3.09 -2.77 -4.75
N LEU A 163 -3.05 -1.78 -5.65
CA LEU A 163 -2.58 -1.96 -7.02
C LEU A 163 -1.13 -2.44 -7.05
N LYS A 164 -0.24 -1.84 -6.25
CA LYS A 164 1.15 -2.28 -6.17
C LYS A 164 1.26 -3.74 -5.78
N ILE A 165 0.49 -4.19 -4.80
CA ILE A 165 0.49 -5.60 -4.38
C ILE A 165 -0.03 -6.50 -5.50
N VAL A 166 -1.19 -6.19 -6.07
CA VAL A 166 -1.83 -7.00 -7.10
C VAL A 166 -0.98 -7.07 -8.38
N ALA A 167 -0.36 -5.96 -8.78
CA ALA A 167 0.48 -5.91 -9.97
C ALA A 167 1.79 -6.69 -9.80
N THR A 168 2.36 -6.70 -8.59
CA THR A 168 3.65 -7.35 -8.32
C THR A 168 3.53 -8.81 -7.89
N LEU A 169 2.36 -9.26 -7.44
CA LEU A 169 2.14 -10.63 -6.99
C LEU A 169 2.42 -11.69 -8.08
N PRO A 170 1.91 -11.56 -9.32
CA PRO A 170 2.23 -12.53 -10.38
C PRO A 170 3.73 -12.59 -10.69
N VAL A 171 4.41 -11.44 -10.58
CA VAL A 171 5.84 -11.31 -10.84
C VAL A 171 6.66 -12.09 -9.81
N ILE A 172 6.38 -11.89 -8.51
CA ILE A 172 7.12 -12.62 -7.47
C ILE A 172 6.78 -14.11 -7.45
N VAL A 173 5.54 -14.50 -7.77
CA VAL A 173 5.15 -15.92 -7.91
C VAL A 173 5.91 -16.58 -9.05
N LYS A 174 6.03 -15.91 -10.21
CA LYS A 174 6.83 -16.40 -11.33
C LYS A 174 8.30 -16.55 -10.93
N TYR A 175 8.85 -15.58 -10.23
CA TYR A 175 10.22 -15.65 -9.74
C TYR A 175 10.42 -16.84 -8.79
N GLN A 176 9.53 -17.03 -7.81
CA GLN A 176 9.59 -18.16 -6.87
C GLN A 176 9.59 -19.52 -7.59
N ASN A 177 8.67 -19.71 -8.52
CA ASN A 177 8.56 -20.99 -9.25
C ASN A 177 9.80 -21.28 -10.11
N ASN A 178 10.41 -20.23 -10.67
CA ASN A 178 11.53 -20.37 -11.60
C ASN A 178 12.91 -20.40 -10.91
N ASN A 179 13.01 -19.86 -9.69
CA ASN A 179 14.29 -19.64 -9.00
C ASN A 179 14.37 -20.35 -7.63
N ILE A 180 13.40 -21.20 -7.28
CA ILE A 180 13.48 -21.99 -6.06
C ILE A 180 14.73 -22.91 -6.09
N PRO A 181 15.61 -22.89 -5.08
CA PRO A 181 16.79 -23.73 -5.06
C PRO A 181 16.46 -25.23 -5.01
N ASP A 182 17.30 -26.06 -5.64
CA ASP A 182 17.13 -27.52 -5.64
C ASP A 182 17.31 -28.11 -4.22
N VAL A 183 16.20 -28.57 -3.65
CA VAL A 183 16.14 -29.19 -2.32
C VAL A 183 17.01 -30.45 -2.21
N LYS A 184 17.31 -31.14 -3.32
CA LYS A 184 18.12 -32.36 -3.30
C LYS A 184 19.54 -32.09 -2.78
N ARG A 185 20.12 -30.94 -3.16
CA ARG A 185 21.45 -30.54 -2.68
C ARG A 185 21.44 -30.28 -1.18
N VAL A 186 20.42 -29.60 -0.68
CA VAL A 186 20.25 -29.33 0.76
C VAL A 186 20.07 -30.64 1.53
N LYS A 187 19.26 -31.58 1.01
CA LYS A 187 19.08 -32.90 1.62
C LYS A 187 20.38 -33.71 1.67
N ALA A 188 21.19 -33.67 0.62
CA ALA A 188 22.47 -34.37 0.62
C ALA A 188 23.42 -33.84 1.72
N VAL A 189 23.44 -32.51 1.91
CA VAL A 189 24.22 -31.88 2.98
C VAL A 189 23.69 -32.27 4.37
N ASP A 190 22.37 -32.31 4.55
CA ASP A 190 21.74 -32.74 5.81
C ASP A 190 22.10 -34.21 6.17
N GLU A 191 22.01 -35.12 5.20
CA GLU A 191 22.39 -36.53 5.41
C GLU A 191 23.88 -36.69 5.71
N GLN A 192 24.74 -35.91 5.07
CA GLN A 192 26.16 -35.87 5.39
C GLN A 192 26.40 -35.38 6.83
N ALA A 193 25.69 -34.32 7.25
CA ALA A 193 25.78 -33.78 8.60
C ALA A 193 25.32 -34.80 9.67
N LYS A 194 24.22 -35.51 9.42
CA LYS A 194 23.73 -36.61 10.29
C LYS A 194 24.75 -37.74 10.42
N SER A 195 25.32 -38.17 9.29
CA SER A 195 26.35 -39.21 9.25
C SER A 195 27.57 -38.81 10.06
N LEU A 196 28.05 -37.57 9.88
CA LEU A 196 29.17 -37.02 10.64
C LEU A 196 28.87 -36.95 12.13
N LYS A 197 27.68 -36.45 12.53
CA LYS A 197 27.26 -36.44 13.95
C LYS A 197 27.32 -37.83 14.57
N SER A 198 26.73 -38.83 13.90
CA SER A 198 26.75 -40.23 14.36
C SER A 198 28.18 -40.75 14.52
N LYS A 199 29.04 -40.51 13.53
CA LYS A 199 30.45 -40.93 13.56
C LYS A 199 31.20 -40.27 14.71
N THR A 200 31.03 -38.96 14.91
CA THR A 200 31.67 -38.21 16.00
C THR A 200 31.23 -38.71 17.38
N ILE A 201 29.94 -38.98 17.60
CA ILE A 201 29.44 -39.57 18.85
C ILE A 201 30.05 -40.95 19.08
N LYS A 202 30.09 -41.81 18.05
CA LYS A 202 30.71 -43.15 18.14
C LYS A 202 32.18 -43.06 18.51
N LEU A 203 32.94 -42.16 17.88
CA LEU A 203 34.35 -41.94 18.19
C LEU A 203 34.53 -41.37 19.61
N GLY A 204 33.71 -40.41 20.02
CA GLY A 204 33.73 -39.85 21.38
C GLY A 204 33.50 -40.93 22.44
N LYS A 205 32.51 -41.82 22.26
CA LYS A 205 32.29 -42.97 23.15
C LYS A 205 33.48 -43.95 23.15
N LYS A 206 34.06 -44.22 21.98
CA LYS A 206 35.20 -45.15 21.83
C LYS A 206 36.45 -44.67 22.57
N TYR A 207 36.76 -43.38 22.51
CA TYR A 207 38.02 -42.82 23.03
C TYR A 207 37.88 -42.09 24.37
N GLY A 208 36.69 -41.65 24.77
CA GLY A 208 36.45 -40.87 26.00
C GLY A 208 35.79 -41.61 27.17
N GLY A 209 35.34 -42.87 26.99
CA GLY A 209 34.55 -43.59 27.99
C GLY A 209 33.09 -43.13 28.06
N ALA A 210 32.21 -43.94 28.66
CA ALA A 210 30.75 -43.82 28.57
C ALA A 210 30.12 -42.52 29.12
N GLY A 211 30.90 -41.61 29.72
CA GLY A 211 30.41 -40.41 30.42
C GLY A 211 30.62 -39.06 29.71
N VAL A 212 31.25 -39.00 28.52
CA VAL A 212 31.70 -37.71 27.95
C VAL A 212 30.72 -37.07 26.96
N ILE A 213 29.83 -37.82 26.31
CA ILE A 213 28.86 -37.26 25.35
C ILE A 213 27.51 -37.99 25.47
N GLY A 214 26.59 -37.43 26.26
CA GLY A 214 25.22 -37.91 26.41
C GLY A 214 24.24 -36.82 26.84
N ASN A 215 23.57 -36.20 25.85
CA ASN A 215 22.12 -36.24 25.63
C ASN A 215 21.86 -36.01 24.13
#